data_AF-A0A1U8N8Q9-F1
#
_entry.id   AF-A0A1U8N8Q9-F1
#
_cell.length_a   1.000
_cell.length_b   1.000
_cell.length_c   1.000
_cell.angle_alpha   90.00
_cell.angle_beta   90.00
_cell.angle_gamma   90.00
#
_symmetry.space_group_name_H-M   'P 1'
#
loop_
_entity.id
_entity.type
_entity.pdbx_description
1 polymer ?
#
loop_
_entity_poly.entity_id
_entity_poly.type
_entity_poly.pdbx_seq_one_letter_code
_entity_poly.pdbx_strand_id
1 'polypeptide(L)'
;MSTSAVEVSDEKLKAMWDKRLTEIFCDICIKEILKGNRPGTHFIRDEWLKIMTNFEKEMGKGFSQRQLKNRWDTLKKEWKAWKKLKGEDTGLGWNPIKRTVDASDEWWESRLQVVPEAKKFRTSGIDPEFEGKLDQMFMGIVATGDEYS
;
A
#
# COMPACT_ATOMS: atom_id res chain seq x y z
N MET A 1 -17.85 -13.20 35.28
CA MET A 1 -16.63 -12.69 34.61
C MET A 1 -16.63 -13.25 33.19
N SER A 2 -16.98 -12.43 32.20
CA SER A 2 -16.85 -12.81 30.79
C SER A 2 -16.28 -11.60 30.06
N THR A 3 -15.02 -11.71 29.69
CA THR A 3 -14.33 -10.73 28.83
C THR A 3 -14.82 -10.90 27.41
N SER A 4 -15.71 -10.02 26.95
CA SER A 4 -16.01 -9.86 25.52
C SER A 4 -14.75 -9.35 24.83
N ALA A 5 -14.17 -10.18 23.97
CA ALA A 5 -13.22 -9.73 22.97
C ALA A 5 -13.95 -8.75 22.05
N VAL A 6 -13.65 -7.46 22.19
CA VAL A 6 -14.13 -6.43 21.28
C VAL A 6 -13.51 -6.72 19.93
N GLU A 7 -14.30 -7.24 19.01
CA GLU A 7 -14.00 -7.24 17.58
C GLU A 7 -13.84 -5.78 17.15
N VAL A 8 -12.58 -5.34 17.04
CA VAL A 8 -12.28 -4.00 16.52
C VAL A 8 -12.60 -4.06 15.02
N SER A 9 -13.75 -3.48 14.67
CA SER A 9 -14.26 -3.42 13.31
C SER A 9 -13.28 -2.76 12.35
N ASP A 10 -13.25 -3.25 11.11
CA ASP A 10 -12.38 -2.79 10.03
C ASP A 10 -12.50 -1.28 9.75
N GLU A 11 -13.67 -0.67 10.02
CA GLU A 11 -13.83 0.78 9.92
C GLU A 11 -12.97 1.55 10.93
N LYS A 12 -12.81 1.04 12.15
CA LYS A 12 -12.00 1.67 13.20
C LYS A 12 -10.50 1.51 12.92
N LEU A 13 -10.11 0.40 12.28
CA LEU A 13 -8.74 0.21 11.78
C LEU A 13 -8.44 1.11 10.59
N LYS A 14 -9.39 1.28 9.66
CA LYS A 14 -9.25 2.22 8.53
C LYS A 14 -9.17 3.68 9.00
N ALA A 15 -9.93 4.05 10.02
CA ALA A 15 -9.87 5.37 10.67
C ALA A 15 -8.54 5.64 11.42
N MET A 16 -7.77 4.59 11.74
CA MET A 16 -6.48 4.74 12.42
C MET A 16 -5.32 5.03 11.44
N TRP A 17 -5.43 4.60 10.17
CA TRP A 17 -4.39 4.76 9.14
C TRP A 17 -4.63 5.97 8.25
N ASP A 18 -4.35 7.15 8.78
CA ASP A 18 -4.35 8.37 7.97
C ASP A 18 -3.15 8.41 6.98
N LYS A 19 -3.14 9.43 6.12
CA LYS A 19 -2.10 9.60 5.09
C LYS A 19 -0.71 9.67 5.72
N ARG A 20 -0.56 10.44 6.79
CA ARG A 20 0.73 10.65 7.48
C ARG A 20 1.26 9.35 8.08
N LEU A 21 0.40 8.62 8.80
CA LEU A 21 0.77 7.35 9.42
C LEU A 21 1.20 6.33 8.36
N THR A 22 0.52 6.34 7.21
CA THR A 22 0.85 5.49 6.07
C THR A 22 2.18 5.84 5.44
N GLU A 23 2.45 7.13 5.23
CA GLU A 23 3.73 7.59 4.68
C GLU A 23 4.91 7.23 5.58
N ILE A 24 4.78 7.44 6.90
CA ILE A 24 5.81 7.07 7.87
C ILE A 24 6.05 5.55 7.86
N PHE A 25 4.98 4.75 7.77
CA PHE A 25 5.10 3.30 7.66
C PHE A 25 5.86 2.88 6.40
N CYS A 26 5.52 3.46 5.25
CA CYS A 26 6.22 3.21 3.99
C CYS A 26 7.69 3.59 4.09
N ASP A 27 8.02 4.75 4.66
CA ASP A 27 9.40 5.22 4.80
C ASP A 27 10.25 4.30 5.68
N ILE A 28 9.68 3.79 6.78
CA ILE A 28 10.37 2.82 7.64
C ILE A 28 10.59 1.49 6.89
N CYS A 29 9.57 1.01 6.17
CA CYS A 29 9.71 -0.21 5.37
C CYS A 29 10.79 -0.07 4.31
N ILE A 30 10.81 1.04 3.57
CA ILE A 30 11.83 1.32 2.55
C ILE A 30 13.22 1.38 3.18
N LYS A 31 13.39 2.09 4.31
CA LYS A 31 14.66 2.16 5.04
C LYS A 31 15.18 0.76 5.42
N GLU A 32 14.32 -0.14 5.88
CA GLU A 32 14.73 -1.51 6.21
C GLU A 32 15.03 -2.36 4.97
N ILE A 33 14.27 -2.21 3.88
CA ILE A 33 14.55 -2.87 2.60
C ILE A 33 15.93 -2.45 2.05
N LEU A 34 16.24 -1.14 2.08
CA LEU A 34 17.51 -0.60 1.59
C LEU A 34 18.73 -1.03 2.42
N LYS A 35 18.54 -1.42 3.70
CA LYS A 35 19.60 -1.97 4.55
C LYS A 35 19.97 -3.42 4.21
N GLY A 36 19.34 -4.03 3.20
CA GLY A 36 19.55 -5.43 2.86
C GLY A 36 18.89 -6.41 3.83
N ASN A 37 18.08 -5.92 4.78
CA ASN A 37 17.27 -6.73 5.69
C ASN A 37 16.01 -7.22 4.97
N ARG A 38 16.20 -7.89 3.83
CA ARG A 38 15.14 -8.57 3.11
C ARG A 38 15.74 -9.74 2.33
N PRO A 39 15.87 -10.93 2.95
CA PRO A 39 16.45 -12.10 2.27
C PRO A 39 15.54 -12.70 1.17
N GLY A 40 14.45 -12.02 0.77
CA GLY A 40 13.50 -12.48 -0.24
C GLY A 40 12.30 -11.55 -0.44
N THR A 41 11.11 -12.10 -0.60
CA THR A 41 9.86 -11.36 -0.89
C THR A 41 9.09 -10.91 0.35
N HIS A 42 9.53 -11.27 1.56
CA HIS A 42 8.82 -11.02 2.82
C HIS A 42 9.75 -10.55 3.94
N PHE A 43 9.20 -9.79 4.89
CA PHE A 43 9.92 -9.49 6.14
C PHE A 43 9.88 -10.69 7.08
N ILE A 44 11.03 -11.11 7.61
CA ILE A 44 11.14 -12.13 8.66
C ILE A 44 10.83 -11.54 10.04
N ARG A 45 10.72 -12.40 11.06
CA ARG A 45 10.30 -11.98 12.41
C ARG A 45 11.15 -10.83 12.98
N ASP A 46 12.47 -10.89 12.83
CA ASP A 46 13.38 -9.89 13.39
C ASP A 46 13.30 -8.55 12.64
N GLU A 47 12.94 -8.57 11.36
CA GLU A 47 12.69 -7.38 10.54
C GLU A 47 11.39 -6.70 10.96
N TRP A 48 10.34 -7.49 11.18
CA TRP A 48 9.09 -6.97 11.76
C TRP A 48 9.32 -6.33 13.12
N LEU A 49 10.17 -6.91 13.96
CA LEU A 49 10.51 -6.32 15.25
C LEU A 49 11.20 -4.96 15.08
N LYS A 50 12.18 -4.85 14.17
CA LYS A 50 12.84 -3.57 13.85
C LYS A 50 11.86 -2.53 13.32
N ILE A 51 10.97 -2.92 12.40
CA ILE A 51 9.93 -2.05 11.85
C ILE A 51 9.01 -1.56 12.98
N MET A 52 8.55 -2.45 13.86
CA MET A 52 7.71 -2.09 15.00
C MET A 52 8.42 -1.09 15.93
N THR A 53 9.67 -1.38 16.31
CA THR A 53 10.45 -0.50 17.19
C THR A 53 10.68 0.87 16.57
N ASN A 54 11.03 0.94 15.28
CA ASN A 54 11.23 2.22 14.59
C ASN A 54 9.91 2.98 14.44
N PHE A 55 8.82 2.27 14.15
CA PHE A 55 7.49 2.86 14.02
C PHE A 55 6.99 3.47 15.33
N GLU A 56 7.19 2.76 16.44
CA GLU A 56 6.85 3.27 17.77
C GLU A 56 7.71 4.48 18.16
N LYS A 57 9.01 4.49 17.82
CA LYS A 57 9.89 5.64 18.05
C LYS A 57 9.45 6.90 17.30
N GLU A 58 9.03 6.76 16.04
CA GLU A 58 8.60 7.89 15.20
C GLU A 58 7.20 8.40 15.57
N MET A 59 6.29 7.49 15.92
CA MET A 59 4.87 7.83 16.18
C MET A 59 4.54 8.05 17.66
N GLY A 60 5.43 7.67 18.58
CA GLY A 60 5.16 7.64 20.02
C GLY A 60 4.04 6.67 20.41
N LYS A 61 3.67 5.74 19.51
CA LYS A 61 2.56 4.80 19.69
C LYS A 61 2.96 3.42 19.19
N GLY A 62 2.80 2.41 20.05
CA GLY A 62 3.03 1.02 19.70
C GLY A 62 1.96 0.47 18.76
N PHE A 63 2.41 -0.24 17.72
CA PHE A 63 1.55 -1.01 16.82
C PHE A 63 1.99 -2.47 16.85
N SER A 64 1.03 -3.39 16.93
CA SER A 64 1.32 -4.82 16.85
C SER A 64 1.78 -5.21 15.45
N GLN A 65 2.60 -6.26 15.35
CA GLN A 65 3.01 -6.85 14.08
C GLN A 65 1.82 -7.16 13.17
N ARG A 66 0.70 -7.65 13.75
CA ARG A 66 -0.53 -7.93 13.01
C ARG A 66 -1.11 -6.67 12.35
N GLN A 67 -1.14 -5.54 13.06
CA GLN A 67 -1.63 -4.29 12.49
C GLN A 67 -0.75 -3.79 11.34
N LEU A 68 0.57 -3.86 11.49
CA LEU A 68 1.51 -3.46 10.45
C LEU A 68 1.46 -4.39 9.22
N LYS A 69 1.34 -5.70 9.45
CA LYS A 69 1.17 -6.69 8.38
C LYS A 69 -0.13 -6.48 7.62
N ASN A 70 -1.25 -6.28 8.31
CA ASN A 70 -2.53 -5.98 7.67
C ASN A 70 -2.46 -4.70 6.83
N ARG A 71 -1.72 -3.68 7.30
CA ARG A 71 -1.50 -2.45 6.54
C ARG A 71 -0.65 -2.71 5.29
N TRP A 72 0.45 -3.44 5.42
CA TRP A 72 1.29 -3.86 4.30
C TRP A 72 0.48 -4.63 3.24
N ASP A 73 -0.32 -5.62 3.64
CA ASP A 73 -1.14 -6.42 2.72
C ASP A 73 -2.21 -5.57 2.03
N THR A 74 -2.79 -4.59 2.76
CA THR A 74 -3.71 -3.62 2.18
C THR A 74 -3.01 -2.79 1.11
N LEU A 75 -1.87 -2.16 1.43
CA LEU A 75 -1.10 -1.34 0.48
C LEU A 75 -0.67 -2.14 -0.75
N LYS A 76 -0.26 -3.41 -0.58
CA LYS A 76 0.11 -4.29 -1.69
C LYS A 76 -1.08 -4.56 -2.61
N LYS A 77 -2.28 -4.78 -2.07
CA LYS A 77 -3.52 -4.96 -2.87
C LYS A 77 -3.87 -3.68 -3.63
N GLU A 78 -3.79 -2.52 -2.99
CA GLU A 78 -4.06 -1.23 -3.63
C GLU A 78 -3.06 -0.94 -4.75
N TRP A 79 -1.78 -1.17 -4.50
CA TRP A 79 -0.73 -1.02 -5.50
C TRP A 79 -0.92 -1.97 -6.68
N LYS A 80 -1.20 -3.27 -6.47
CA LYS A 80 -1.49 -4.22 -7.57
C LYS A 80 -2.68 -3.74 -8.42
N ALA A 81 -3.77 -3.29 -7.79
CA ALA A 81 -4.92 -2.75 -8.51
C ALA A 81 -4.56 -1.47 -9.31
N TRP A 82 -3.71 -0.60 -8.76
CA TRP A 82 -3.23 0.60 -9.44
C TRP A 82 -2.33 0.28 -10.64
N LYS A 83 -1.39 -0.67 -10.52
CA LYS A 83 -0.58 -1.12 -11.66
C LYS A 83 -1.43 -1.78 -12.74
N LYS A 84 -2.43 -2.58 -12.37
CA LYS A 84 -3.39 -3.17 -13.32
C LYS A 84 -4.23 -2.09 -14.02
N LEU A 85 -4.66 -1.05 -13.28
CA LEU A 85 -5.36 0.11 -13.83
C LEU A 85 -4.49 0.83 -14.88
N LYS A 86 -3.23 1.14 -14.59
CA LYS A 86 -2.34 1.81 -15.55
C LYS A 86 -1.93 0.88 -16.71
N GLY A 87 -1.79 -0.41 -16.45
CA GLY A 87 -1.37 -1.39 -17.47
C GLY A 87 -0.07 -0.99 -18.16
N GLU A 88 -0.05 -1.15 -19.48
CA GLU A 88 1.03 -0.71 -20.36
C GLU A 88 0.92 0.77 -20.76
N ASP A 89 -0.15 1.46 -20.35
CA ASP A 89 -0.38 2.87 -20.68
C ASP A 89 0.52 3.77 -19.82
N THR A 90 1.79 3.88 -20.20
CA THR A 90 2.82 4.69 -19.49
C THR A 90 2.74 6.19 -19.79
N GLY A 91 1.83 6.63 -20.67
CA GLY A 91 1.69 8.03 -21.10
C GLY A 91 0.60 8.82 -20.39
N LEU A 92 -0.09 8.22 -19.40
CA LEU A 92 -1.17 8.89 -18.70
C LEU A 92 -0.63 9.94 -17.73
N GLY A 93 -1.16 11.17 -17.84
CA GLY A 93 -0.81 12.27 -16.95
C GLY A 93 -1.36 12.09 -15.53
N TRP A 94 -0.93 12.96 -14.62
CA TRP A 94 -1.51 13.08 -13.28
C TRP A 94 -2.25 14.41 -13.16
N ASN A 95 -3.50 14.36 -12.72
CA ASN A 95 -4.30 15.55 -12.47
C ASN A 95 -4.19 15.93 -10.98
N PRO A 96 -3.44 16.98 -10.60
CA PRO A 96 -3.24 17.32 -9.19
C PRO A 96 -4.49 17.88 -8.52
N ILE A 97 -5.43 18.45 -9.30
CA ILE A 97 -6.69 19.01 -8.79
C ILE A 97 -7.66 17.87 -8.44
N LYS A 98 -7.85 16.93 -9.38
CA LYS A 98 -8.72 15.76 -9.18
C LYS A 98 -8.06 14.65 -8.37
N ARG A 99 -6.74 14.73 -8.14
CA ARG A 99 -5.90 13.73 -7.47
C ARG A 99 -6.09 12.32 -8.06
N THR A 100 -6.06 12.25 -9.38
CA THR A 100 -6.24 10.99 -10.13
C THR A 100 -5.53 11.06 -11.49
N VAL A 101 -5.56 9.96 -12.23
CA VAL A 101 -5.05 9.87 -13.61
C VAL A 101 -5.76 10.89 -14.50
N ASP A 102 -4.98 11.70 -15.22
CA ASP A 102 -5.48 12.67 -16.19
C ASP A 102 -5.80 11.96 -17.50
N ALA A 103 -6.99 11.36 -17.55
CA ALA A 103 -7.50 10.60 -18.68
C ALA A 103 -8.95 11.00 -18.96
N SER A 104 -9.41 10.73 -20.19
CA SER A 104 -10.80 11.01 -20.58
C SER A 104 -11.78 10.07 -19.87
N ASP A 105 -13.05 10.44 -19.84
CA ASP A 105 -14.09 9.61 -19.25
C ASP A 105 -14.25 8.28 -20.00
N GLU A 106 -14.09 8.29 -21.33
CA GLU A 106 -14.12 7.08 -22.17
C GLU A 106 -12.98 6.13 -21.82
N TRP A 107 -11.77 6.65 -21.56
CA TRP A 107 -10.64 5.83 -21.10
C TRP A 107 -10.98 5.19 -19.74
N TRP A 108 -11.51 5.97 -18.80
CA TRP A 108 -11.90 5.45 -17.49
C TRP A 108 -12.98 4.38 -17.60
N GLU A 109 -14.01 4.58 -18.42
CA GLU A 109 -15.08 3.61 -18.63
C GLU A 109 -14.55 2.30 -19.21
N SER A 110 -13.75 2.38 -20.27
CA SER A 110 -13.11 1.20 -20.88
C SER A 110 -12.23 0.46 -19.88
N ARG A 111 -11.40 1.18 -19.12
CA ARG A 111 -10.47 0.57 -18.17
C ARG A 111 -11.19 -0.08 -16.99
N LEU A 112 -12.27 0.52 -16.50
CA LEU A 112 -13.06 -0.03 -15.40
C LEU A 112 -13.91 -1.25 -15.78
N GLN A 113 -14.16 -1.50 -17.07
CA GLN A 113 -14.69 -2.80 -17.52
C GLN A 113 -13.70 -3.94 -17.29
N VAL A 114 -12.39 -3.67 -17.47
CA VAL A 114 -11.31 -4.66 -17.29
C VAL A 114 -10.85 -4.74 -15.83
N VAL A 115 -10.91 -3.62 -15.11
CA VAL A 115 -10.40 -3.47 -13.73
C VAL A 115 -11.46 -2.80 -12.84
N PRO A 116 -12.60 -3.44 -12.57
CA PRO A 116 -13.68 -2.84 -11.78
C PRO A 116 -13.25 -2.47 -10.36
N GLU A 117 -12.29 -3.19 -9.77
CA GLU A 117 -11.71 -2.92 -8.45
C GLU A 117 -10.97 -1.56 -8.38
N ALA A 118 -10.58 -1.01 -9.54
CA ALA A 118 -9.90 0.27 -9.63
C ALA A 118 -10.85 1.47 -9.63
N LYS A 119 -12.17 1.27 -9.55
CA LYS A 119 -13.17 2.36 -9.58
C LYS A 119 -12.90 3.45 -8.53
N LYS A 120 -12.42 3.06 -7.34
CA LYS A 120 -12.05 3.99 -6.26
C LYS A 120 -10.99 5.01 -6.67
N PHE A 121 -10.14 4.66 -7.63
CA PHE A 121 -9.02 5.50 -8.05
C PHE A 121 -9.46 6.68 -8.92
N ARG A 122 -10.65 6.65 -9.52
CA ARG A 122 -11.20 7.79 -10.29
C ARG A 122 -11.40 9.04 -9.43
N THR A 123 -11.60 8.88 -8.12
CA THR A 123 -11.80 9.99 -7.16
C THR A 123 -10.71 10.06 -6.09
N SER A 124 -9.83 9.07 -6.01
CA SER A 124 -8.80 8.96 -4.99
C SER A 124 -7.64 8.11 -5.54
N GLY A 125 -6.89 8.68 -6.48
CA GLY A 125 -5.74 8.03 -7.08
C GLY A 125 -4.54 7.93 -6.13
N ILE A 126 -3.49 7.24 -6.60
CA ILE A 126 -2.20 7.19 -5.93
C ILE A 126 -1.33 8.29 -6.54
N ASP A 127 -0.92 9.28 -5.74
CA ASP A 127 -0.06 10.34 -6.26
C ASP A 127 1.31 9.79 -6.68
N PRO A 128 1.99 10.40 -7.68
CA PRO A 128 3.23 9.85 -8.23
C PRO A 128 4.36 9.65 -7.20
N GLU A 129 4.44 10.52 -6.20
CA GLU A 129 5.43 10.41 -5.12
C GLU A 129 5.14 9.17 -4.25
N PHE A 130 3.88 9.00 -3.85
CA PHE A 130 3.45 7.83 -3.11
C PHE A 130 3.53 6.54 -3.95
N GLU A 131 3.22 6.58 -5.26
CA GLU A 131 3.44 5.46 -6.18
C GLU A 131 4.91 5.03 -6.17
N GLY A 132 5.85 5.99 -6.20
CA GLY A 132 7.29 5.70 -6.12
C GLY A 132 7.69 4.98 -4.83
N LYS A 133 7.08 5.30 -3.69
CA LYS A 133 7.29 4.57 -2.43
C LYS A 133 6.76 3.14 -2.51
N LEU A 134 5.55 2.95 -3.05
CA LEU A 134 4.94 1.63 -3.20
C LEU A 134 5.73 0.76 -4.20
N ASP A 135 6.24 1.36 -5.27
CA ASP A 135 7.10 0.70 -6.24
C ASP A 135 8.40 0.20 -5.56
N GLN A 136 9.06 1.02 -4.74
CA GLN A 136 10.23 0.56 -3.96
C GLN A 136 9.91 -0.59 -2.99
N MET A 137 8.72 -0.56 -2.36
CA MET A 137 8.30 -1.60 -1.43
C MET A 137 7.95 -2.92 -2.14
N PHE A 138 7.28 -2.85 -3.28
CA PHE A 138 6.58 -3.97 -3.89
C PHE A 138 7.10 -4.42 -5.27
N MET A 139 7.77 -3.59 -6.08
CA MET A 139 8.26 -4.03 -7.40
C MET A 139 9.30 -5.16 -7.26
N GLY A 140 10.22 -5.06 -6.29
CA GLY A 140 11.18 -6.13 -5.99
C GLY A 140 10.54 -7.44 -5.51
N ILE A 141 9.23 -7.46 -5.22
CA ILE A 141 8.46 -8.67 -4.87
C ILE A 141 7.91 -9.35 -6.12
N VAL A 142 7.52 -8.57 -7.13
CA VAL A 142 6.79 -9.07 -8.31
C VAL A 142 7.72 -9.77 -9.30
N ALA A 143 9.03 -9.54 -9.23
CA ALA A 143 9.99 -10.22 -10.07
C ALA A 143 10.20 -11.72 -9.73
N THR A 144 9.53 -12.30 -8.72
CA THR A 144 9.79 -13.71 -8.31
C THR A 144 8.53 -14.51 -7.96
N GLY A 145 7.46 -14.35 -8.72
CA GLY A 145 6.33 -15.28 -8.67
C GLY A 145 4.99 -14.62 -8.88
N ASP A 146 4.58 -14.55 -10.14
CA ASP A 146 3.22 -14.79 -10.61
C ASP A 146 3.33 -14.86 -12.15
N GLU A 147 4.17 -15.78 -12.65
CA GLU A 147 4.01 -16.34 -13.99
C GLU A 147 3.19 -17.62 -13.81
N TYR A 148 1.97 -17.59 -14.34
CA TYR A 148 1.06 -18.71 -14.60
C TYR A 148 0.64 -19.60 -13.43
N SER A 149 -0.64 -19.51 -13.08
CA SER A 149 -1.50 -20.68 -12.84
C SER A 149 -2.95 -20.30 -13.13
#